data_AF-A0A918RF50-F1
#
_entry.id   AF-A0A918RF50-F1
#
_cell.length_a   1.000
_cell.length_b   1.000
_cell.length_c   1.000
_cell.angle_alpha   90.00
_cell.angle_beta   90.00
_cell.angle_gamma   90.00
#
_symmetry.space_group_name_H-M   'P 1'
#
loop_
_entity.id
_entity.type
_entity.pdbx_description
1 polymer ?
#
loop_
_entity_poly.entity_id
_entity_poly.type
_entity_poly.pdbx_seq_one_letter_code
_entity_poly.pdbx_strand_id
1 'polypeptide(L)'
;MVRTLLCILANPPVGDGARTRARVALAGELLGYDAITIGNLFAIPSPSVTDIAILGTGADGWLTARVELQAQLKACAGVLLAYGVAAPTGPARHYYKEQLEWLDDALSGSPLPRYQVGDMPRHPSRWQRWTARQHPQLEFRDALRNSFALLQKGQHHD
;
A
#
# COMPACT_ATOMS: atom_id res chain seq x y z
N MET A 1 23.57 -5.86 -3.83
CA MET A 1 22.28 -6.00 -4.54
C MET A 1 21.38 -4.88 -4.05
N VAL A 2 20.74 -4.12 -4.95
CA VAL A 2 19.84 -3.02 -4.57
C VAL A 2 18.61 -3.60 -3.87
N ARG A 3 18.30 -3.12 -2.67
CA ARG A 3 17.11 -3.54 -1.90
C ARG A 3 15.96 -2.59 -2.20
N THR A 4 14.98 -3.09 -2.94
CA THR A 4 13.79 -2.31 -3.34
C THR A 4 12.63 -2.56 -2.37
N LEU A 5 12.02 -1.49 -1.86
CA LEU A 5 10.74 -1.54 -1.14
C LEU A 5 9.59 -1.42 -2.14
N LEU A 6 8.68 -2.40 -2.16
CA LEU A 6 7.42 -2.29 -2.88
C LEU A 6 6.37 -1.63 -2.00
N CYS A 7 5.91 -0.44 -2.38
CA CYS A 7 4.79 0.24 -1.73
C CYS A 7 3.49 -0.07 -2.49
N ILE A 8 2.54 -0.74 -1.83
CA ILE A 8 1.26 -1.12 -2.43
C ILE A 8 0.20 -0.08 -2.07
N LEU A 9 -0.31 0.61 -3.10
CA LEU A 9 -1.38 1.61 -3.02
C LEU A 9 -2.70 1.07 -3.57
N ALA A 10 -3.80 1.82 -3.42
CA ALA A 10 -5.08 1.39 -3.95
C ALA A 10 -5.11 1.42 -5.48
N ASN A 11 -4.64 2.50 -6.08
CA ASN A 11 -4.78 2.79 -7.49
C ASN A 11 -3.78 3.89 -7.93
N PRO A 12 -3.44 3.98 -9.22
CA PRO A 12 -2.63 5.08 -9.74
C PRO A 12 -3.34 6.43 -9.56
N PRO A 13 -2.59 7.51 -9.31
CA PRO A 13 -3.16 8.86 -9.26
C PRO A 13 -3.61 9.33 -10.65
N VAL A 14 -4.63 10.19 -10.69
CA VAL A 14 -4.90 11.01 -11.87
C VAL A 14 -3.92 12.19 -11.85
N GLY A 15 -2.92 12.15 -12.73
CA GLY A 15 -1.82 13.11 -12.77
C GLY A 15 -0.53 12.56 -12.20
N ASP A 16 0.37 13.44 -11.76
CA ASP A 16 1.69 13.02 -11.35
C ASP A 16 1.68 12.37 -9.94
N GLY A 17 0.82 12.76 -9.00
CA GLY A 17 0.88 12.23 -7.64
C GLY A 17 2.22 12.47 -6.93
N ALA A 18 2.92 13.55 -7.26
CA ALA A 18 4.25 13.89 -6.72
C ALA A 18 4.30 13.86 -5.19
N ARG A 19 3.25 14.35 -4.52
CA ARG A 19 3.16 14.33 -3.05
C ARG A 19 3.13 12.92 -2.47
N THR A 20 2.40 12.00 -3.10
CA THR A 20 2.36 10.60 -2.66
C THR A 20 3.71 9.95 -2.89
N ARG A 21 4.33 10.15 -4.06
CA ARG A 21 5.65 9.63 -4.38
C ARG A 21 6.74 10.12 -3.41
N ALA A 22 6.75 11.41 -3.09
CA ALA A 22 7.71 11.97 -2.14
C ALA A 22 7.57 11.33 -0.74
N ARG A 23 6.34 11.05 -0.29
CA ARG A 23 6.10 10.36 0.98
C ARG A 23 6.54 8.91 0.94
N VAL A 24 6.26 8.20 -0.14
CA VAL A 24 6.71 6.80 -0.32
C VAL A 24 8.24 6.73 -0.37
N ALA A 25 8.90 7.65 -1.07
CA ALA A 25 10.35 7.75 -1.11
C ALA A 25 10.94 7.99 0.29
N LEU A 26 10.36 8.92 1.06
CA LEU A 26 10.74 9.13 2.46
C LEU A 26 10.56 7.85 3.31
N ALA A 27 9.48 7.10 3.11
CA ALA A 27 9.29 5.84 3.82
C ALA A 27 10.35 4.79 3.47
N GLY A 28 10.72 4.68 2.20
CA GLY A 28 11.82 3.82 1.75
C GLY A 28 13.14 4.17 2.43
N GLU A 29 13.48 5.47 2.45
CA GLU A 29 14.68 5.98 3.13
C GLU A 29 14.67 5.65 4.63
N LEU A 30 13.55 5.92 5.32
CA LEU A 30 13.42 5.69 6.76
C LEU A 30 13.45 4.21 7.15
N LEU A 31 13.00 3.33 6.27
CA LEU A 31 13.05 1.87 6.44
C LEU A 31 14.39 1.27 5.96
N GLY A 32 15.30 2.10 5.43
CA GLY A 32 16.65 1.68 5.03
C GLY A 32 16.71 0.90 3.71
N TYR A 33 15.80 1.16 2.77
CA TYR A 33 15.81 0.60 1.42
C TYR A 33 16.49 1.54 0.43
N ASP A 34 17.14 0.97 -0.58
CA ASP A 34 17.94 1.70 -1.57
C ASP A 34 17.06 2.30 -2.68
N ALA A 35 15.93 1.65 -2.96
CA ALA A 35 14.99 2.06 -3.98
C ALA A 35 13.55 1.80 -3.54
N ILE A 36 12.61 2.49 -4.20
CA ILE A 36 11.17 2.27 -4.03
C ILE A 36 10.54 1.92 -5.38
N THR A 37 9.52 1.08 -5.35
CA THR A 37 8.61 0.85 -6.47
C THR A 37 7.19 0.94 -5.95
N ILE A 38 6.27 1.43 -6.78
CA ILE A 38 4.84 1.52 -6.43
C ILE A 38 4.08 0.46 -7.23
N GLY A 39 3.30 -0.34 -6.51
CA GLY A 39 2.29 -1.24 -7.06
C GLY A 39 0.90 -0.80 -6.61
N ASN A 40 -0.14 -1.19 -7.34
CA ASN A 40 -1.51 -0.80 -7.05
C ASN A 40 -2.43 -2.02 -6.98
N LEU A 41 -3.43 -2.01 -6.09
CA LEU A 41 -4.46 -3.04 -6.04
C LEU A 41 -5.36 -3.02 -7.28
N PHE A 42 -5.54 -1.85 -7.89
CA PHE A 42 -6.38 -1.62 -9.06
C PHE A 42 -5.60 -0.81 -10.11
N ALA A 43 -5.61 -1.25 -11.37
CA ALA A 43 -4.73 -0.70 -12.41
C ALA A 43 -5.23 0.61 -13.03
N ILE A 44 -6.54 0.90 -12.95
CA ILE A 44 -7.11 2.07 -13.63
C ILE A 44 -6.88 3.32 -12.75
N PRO A 45 -6.26 4.38 -13.29
CA PRO A 45 -6.09 5.63 -12.56
C PRO A 45 -7.42 6.21 -12.10
N SER A 46 -7.49 6.63 -10.83
CA SER A 46 -8.71 7.17 -10.26
C SER A 46 -8.42 8.14 -9.10
N PRO A 47 -9.23 9.19 -8.88
CA PRO A 47 -8.95 10.18 -7.84
C PRO A 47 -9.40 9.71 -6.45
N SER A 48 -10.37 8.78 -6.37
CA SER A 48 -10.89 8.29 -5.09
C SER A 48 -11.37 6.84 -5.15
N VAL A 49 -11.59 6.25 -3.96
CA VAL A 49 -12.22 4.93 -3.81
C VAL A 49 -13.66 4.90 -4.35
N THR A 50 -14.34 6.05 -4.38
CA THR A 50 -15.68 6.18 -4.96
C THR A 50 -15.64 5.96 -6.47
N ASP A 51 -14.58 6.44 -7.15
CA ASP A 51 -14.41 6.21 -8.58
C ASP A 51 -14.08 4.74 -8.87
N ILE A 52 -13.33 4.08 -7.98
CA ILE A 52 -13.11 2.62 -8.06
C ILE A 52 -14.44 1.87 -7.95
N ALA A 53 -15.42 2.36 -7.20
CA ALA A 53 -16.74 1.71 -7.10
C ALA A 53 -17.46 1.63 -8.46
N ILE A 54 -17.16 2.56 -9.38
CA ILE A 54 -17.73 2.62 -10.73
C ILE A 54 -16.82 1.87 -11.72
N LEU A 55 -15.54 2.21 -11.75
CA LEU A 55 -14.55 1.68 -12.69
C LEU A 55 -14.20 0.21 -12.43
N GLY A 56 -14.26 -0.22 -11.16
CA GLY A 56 -13.89 -1.55 -10.71
C GLY A 56 -15.05 -2.55 -10.73
N THR A 57 -16.13 -2.26 -11.44
CA THR A 57 -17.28 -3.17 -11.59
C THR A 57 -16.97 -4.39 -12.45
N GLY A 58 -15.95 -4.33 -13.30
CA GLY A 58 -15.41 -5.45 -14.07
C GLY A 58 -14.04 -5.92 -13.56
N ALA A 59 -13.65 -7.14 -13.94
CA ALA A 59 -12.43 -7.80 -13.47
C ALA A 59 -11.12 -7.21 -14.04
N ASP A 60 -11.16 -6.60 -15.23
CA ASP A 60 -9.98 -6.25 -16.03
C ASP A 60 -8.94 -5.40 -15.27
N GLY A 61 -9.40 -4.34 -14.59
CA GLY A 61 -8.51 -3.47 -13.82
C GLY A 61 -7.88 -4.15 -12.60
N TRP A 62 -8.55 -5.15 -12.03
CA TRP A 62 -8.04 -5.94 -10.89
C TRP A 62 -7.05 -7.01 -11.34
N LEU A 63 -7.35 -7.70 -12.44
CA LEU A 63 -6.48 -8.73 -13.02
C LEU A 63 -5.19 -8.13 -13.59
N THR A 64 -5.28 -6.97 -14.25
CA THR A 64 -4.09 -6.24 -14.74
C THR A 64 -3.17 -5.88 -13.58
N ALA A 65 -3.71 -5.29 -12.51
CA ALA A 65 -2.96 -4.97 -11.31
C ALA A 65 -2.32 -6.19 -10.65
N ARG A 66 -3.02 -7.33 -10.66
CA ARG A 66 -2.53 -8.60 -10.09
C ARG A 66 -1.26 -9.08 -10.79
N VAL A 67 -1.23 -9.04 -12.13
CA VAL A 67 -0.05 -9.44 -12.93
C VAL A 67 1.15 -8.56 -12.60
N GLU A 68 0.95 -7.23 -12.55
CA GLU A 68 2.01 -6.28 -12.21
C GLU A 68 2.54 -6.50 -10.79
N LEU A 69 1.63 -6.60 -9.80
CA LEU A 69 2.00 -6.83 -8.41
C LEU A 69 2.75 -8.15 -8.24
N GLN A 70 2.36 -9.21 -8.93
CA GLN A 70 3.04 -10.50 -8.85
C GLN A 70 4.49 -10.42 -9.35
N ALA A 71 4.75 -9.66 -10.42
CA ALA A 71 6.10 -9.42 -10.90
C ALA A 71 6.92 -8.60 -9.89
N GLN A 72 6.33 -7.55 -9.33
CA GLN A 72 6.99 -6.67 -8.35
C GLN A 72 7.30 -7.38 -7.03
N LEU A 73 6.39 -8.24 -6.53
CA LEU A 73 6.59 -9.04 -5.32
C LEU A 73 7.77 -10.01 -5.44
N LYS A 74 8.05 -10.52 -6.65
CA LYS A 74 9.21 -11.40 -6.90
C LYS A 74 10.54 -10.65 -6.92
N ALA A 75 10.51 -9.33 -7.16
CA ALA A 75 11.70 -8.51 -7.37
C ALA A 75 12.04 -7.59 -6.19
N CYS A 76 11.16 -7.45 -5.19
CA CYS A 76 11.38 -6.57 -4.05
C CYS A 76 12.05 -7.30 -2.86
N ALA A 77 12.59 -6.51 -1.93
CA ALA A 77 13.21 -6.98 -0.69
C ALA A 77 12.33 -6.73 0.55
N GLY A 78 11.20 -6.03 0.38
CA GLY A 78 10.23 -5.75 1.42
C GLY A 78 8.96 -5.11 0.85
N VAL A 79 7.89 -5.10 1.64
CA VAL A 79 6.58 -4.59 1.24
C VAL A 79 6.07 -3.57 2.24
N LEU A 80 5.60 -2.42 1.77
CA LEU A 80 4.87 -1.41 2.56
C LEU A 80 3.41 -1.36 2.10
N LEU A 81 2.49 -1.73 2.99
CA LEU A 81 1.05 -1.68 2.73
C LEU A 81 0.52 -0.27 3.01
N ALA A 82 -0.01 0.39 1.98
CA ALA A 82 -0.47 1.77 2.06
C ALA A 82 -1.67 2.05 1.15
N TYR A 83 -2.52 1.05 0.91
CA TYR A 83 -3.70 1.15 0.03
C TYR A 83 -4.91 1.84 0.67
N GLY A 84 -4.86 2.19 1.95
CA GLY A 84 -5.96 2.79 2.68
C GLY A 84 -6.90 1.75 3.29
N VAL A 85 -7.88 2.23 4.05
CA VAL A 85 -8.81 1.39 4.83
C VAL A 85 -10.24 1.43 4.30
N ALA A 86 -10.49 2.28 3.31
CA ALA A 86 -11.80 2.40 2.69
C ALA A 86 -11.90 1.40 1.54
N ALA A 87 -12.93 0.56 1.56
CA ALA A 87 -13.28 -0.29 0.44
C ALA A 87 -14.24 0.44 -0.52
N PRO A 88 -14.21 0.14 -1.83
CA PRO A 88 -15.27 0.59 -2.74
C PRO A 88 -16.61 -0.02 -2.34
N THR A 89 -17.69 0.65 -2.74
CA THR A 89 -19.07 0.16 -2.56
C THR A 89 -19.57 -0.55 -3.82
N GLY A 90 -20.73 -1.19 -3.74
CA GLY A 90 -21.37 -1.83 -4.89
C GLY A 90 -20.60 -3.06 -5.41
N PRO A 91 -20.79 -3.42 -6.69
CA PRO A 91 -20.19 -4.63 -7.29
C PRO A 91 -18.66 -4.69 -7.20
N ALA A 92 -17.98 -3.54 -7.29
CA ALA A 92 -16.52 -3.45 -7.16
C ALA A 92 -15.99 -3.94 -5.81
N ARG A 93 -16.83 -3.92 -4.76
CA ARG A 93 -16.44 -4.42 -3.43
C ARG A 93 -16.08 -5.90 -3.44
N HIS A 94 -16.74 -6.68 -4.29
CA HIS A 94 -16.47 -8.11 -4.42
C HIS A 94 -15.05 -8.35 -4.95
N TYR A 95 -14.71 -7.75 -6.09
CA TYR A 95 -13.37 -7.84 -6.67
C TYR A 95 -12.28 -7.24 -5.77
N TYR A 96 -12.59 -6.15 -5.06
CA TYR A 96 -11.67 -5.59 -4.06
C TYR A 96 -11.35 -6.58 -2.94
N LYS A 97 -12.37 -7.30 -2.44
CA LYS A 97 -12.17 -8.33 -1.41
C LYS A 97 -11.32 -9.47 -1.94
N GLU A 98 -11.64 -10.00 -3.12
CA GLU A 98 -10.85 -11.05 -3.76
C GLU A 98 -9.41 -10.62 -4.04
N GLN A 99 -9.20 -9.35 -4.38
CA GLN A 99 -7.86 -8.80 -4.58
C GLN A 99 -7.06 -8.72 -3.28
N LEU A 100 -7.70 -8.38 -2.16
CA LEU A 100 -7.07 -8.39 -0.84
C LEU A 100 -6.79 -9.80 -0.35
N GLU A 101 -7.71 -10.75 -0.55
CA GLU A 101 -7.52 -12.16 -0.23
C GLU A 101 -6.33 -12.74 -1.03
N TRP A 102 -6.30 -12.49 -2.34
CA TRP A 102 -5.16 -12.87 -3.18
C TRP A 102 -3.84 -12.24 -2.70
N LEU A 103 -3.84 -10.95 -2.34
CA LEU A 103 -2.63 -10.28 -1.88
C LEU A 103 -2.15 -10.87 -0.55
N ASP A 104 -3.08 -11.17 0.37
CA ASP A 104 -2.75 -11.80 1.64
C ASP A 104 -2.12 -13.18 1.43
N ASP A 105 -2.71 -14.03 0.58
CA ASP A 105 -2.16 -15.33 0.19
C ASP A 105 -0.74 -15.19 -0.39
N ALA A 106 -0.56 -14.25 -1.32
CA ALA A 106 0.74 -13.98 -1.95
C ALA A 106 1.81 -13.52 -0.95
N LEU A 107 1.42 -12.76 0.08
CA LEU A 107 2.31 -12.27 1.12
C LEU A 107 2.58 -13.29 2.23
N SER A 108 1.59 -14.12 2.57
CA SER A 108 1.69 -15.12 3.63
C SER A 108 2.68 -16.25 3.27
N GLY A 109 2.78 -16.59 1.98
CA GLY A 109 3.81 -17.50 1.47
C GLY A 109 5.23 -16.91 1.38
N SER A 110 5.40 -15.60 1.65
CA SER A 110 6.64 -14.88 1.39
C SER A 110 7.47 -14.63 2.66
N PRO A 111 8.82 -14.75 2.62
CA PRO A 111 9.68 -14.36 3.73
C PRO A 111 9.90 -12.84 3.82
N LEU A 112 9.32 -12.05 2.91
CA LEU A 112 9.54 -10.60 2.84
C LEU A 112 9.06 -9.90 4.13
N PRO A 113 9.82 -8.94 4.67
CA PRO A 113 9.33 -8.08 5.73
C PRO A 113 8.19 -7.20 5.20
N ARG A 114 7.14 -7.05 6.03
CA ARG A 114 5.90 -6.36 5.69
C ARG A 114 5.69 -5.22 6.66
N TYR A 115 5.47 -4.01 6.15
CA TYR A 115 5.33 -2.81 6.96
C TYR A 115 3.98 -2.15 6.70
N GLN A 116 3.50 -1.39 7.68
CA GLN A 116 2.44 -0.40 7.51
C GLN A 116 2.66 0.78 8.47
N VAL A 117 1.89 1.85 8.30
CA VAL A 117 1.94 3.02 9.21
C VAL A 117 0.83 2.91 10.25
N GLY A 118 1.23 2.58 11.48
CA GLY A 118 0.35 2.35 12.61
C GLY A 118 -0.32 0.98 12.57
N ASP A 119 -1.62 0.98 12.81
CA ASP A 119 -2.47 -0.20 13.02
C ASP A 119 -3.13 -0.74 11.75
N MET A 120 -3.08 0.01 10.64
CA MET A 120 -3.74 -0.34 9.39
C MET A 120 -2.93 0.15 8.17
N PRO A 121 -3.18 -0.36 6.94
CA PRO A 121 -2.46 0.00 5.71
C PRO A 121 -2.80 1.42 5.23
N ARG A 122 -2.46 2.42 6.02
CA ARG A 122 -2.91 3.81 5.85
C ARG A 122 -2.33 4.44 4.58
N HIS A 123 -3.17 5.10 3.79
CA HIS A 123 -2.73 5.76 2.57
C HIS A 123 -1.73 6.91 2.87
N PRO A 124 -0.68 7.14 2.04
CA PRO A 124 0.33 8.17 2.30
C PRO A 124 -0.23 9.58 2.39
N SER A 125 -1.36 9.86 1.74
CA SER A 125 -2.07 11.14 1.86
C SER A 125 -2.46 11.47 3.31
N ARG A 126 -2.66 10.44 4.16
CA ARG A 126 -3.13 10.56 5.55
C ARG A 126 -2.04 10.49 6.60
N TRP A 127 -0.81 10.09 6.26
CA TRP A 127 0.27 9.87 7.24
C TRP A 127 0.51 11.10 8.11
N GLN A 128 0.81 12.26 7.50
CA GLN A 128 1.10 13.49 8.24
C GLN A 128 0.00 13.86 9.24
N ARG A 129 -1.27 13.77 8.82
CA ARG A 129 -2.40 14.07 9.71
C ARG A 129 -2.54 13.06 10.84
N TRP A 130 -2.25 11.80 10.57
CA TRP A 130 -2.36 10.74 11.57
C TRP A 130 -1.18 10.80 12.56
N THR A 131 0.06 10.93 12.07
CA THR A 131 1.27 11.01 12.90
C THR A 131 1.26 12.26 13.78
N ALA A 132 0.75 13.40 13.30
CA ALA A 132 0.59 14.61 14.12
C ALA A 132 -0.37 14.42 15.30
N ARG A 133 -1.33 13.48 15.22
CA ARG A 133 -2.21 13.14 16.34
C ARG A 133 -1.59 12.14 17.30
N GLN A 134 -0.86 11.16 16.77
CA GLN A 134 -0.25 10.09 17.58
C GLN A 134 1.06 10.52 18.26
N HIS A 135 1.79 11.43 17.63
CA HIS A 135 3.09 11.92 18.08
C HIS A 135 3.12 13.46 17.97
N PRO A 136 2.30 14.19 18.76
CA PRO A 136 2.14 15.65 18.61
C PRO A 136 3.42 16.45 18.87
N GLN A 137 4.40 15.84 19.54
CA GLN A 137 5.68 16.47 19.89
C GLN A 137 6.80 16.16 18.89
N LEU A 138 6.53 15.34 17.86
CA LEU A 138 7.54 14.94 16.88
C LEU A 138 7.26 15.60 15.53
N GLU A 139 8.34 16.04 14.89
CA GLU A 139 8.31 16.43 13.48
C GLU A 139 7.88 15.26 12.60
N PHE A 140 7.27 15.56 11.44
CA PHE A 140 6.65 14.53 10.59
C PHE A 140 7.58 13.36 10.25
N ARG A 141 8.86 13.63 9.98
CA ARG A 141 9.85 12.60 9.63
C ARG A 141 10.07 11.62 10.78
N ASP A 142 10.33 12.10 11.98
CA ASP A 142 10.59 11.25 13.15
C ASP A 142 9.30 10.59 13.66
N ALA A 143 8.19 11.30 13.59
CA ALA A 143 6.88 10.74 13.85
C ALA A 143 6.58 9.56 12.91
N LEU A 144 6.84 9.71 11.60
CA LEU A 144 6.66 8.65 10.62
C LEU A 144 7.61 7.48 10.87
N ARG A 145 8.89 7.73 11.17
CA ARG A 145 9.86 6.68 11.53
C ARG A 145 9.35 5.83 12.69
N ASN A 146 8.82 6.47 13.73
CA ASN A 146 8.29 5.79 14.92
C ASN A 146 6.93 5.11 14.70
N SER A 147 6.32 5.32 13.53
CA SER A 147 4.99 4.81 13.20
C SER A 147 5.00 3.54 12.35
N PHE A 148 6.16 3.09 11.86
CA PHE A 148 6.22 1.86 11.08
C PHE A 148 6.01 0.63 11.97
N ALA A 149 4.96 -0.13 11.68
CA ALA A 149 4.72 -1.42 12.29
C ALA A 149 5.21 -2.51 11.34
N LEU A 150 6.10 -3.38 11.83
CA LEU A 150 6.47 -4.62 11.16
C LEU A 150 5.39 -5.66 11.43
N LEU A 151 4.73 -6.13 10.37
CA LEU A 151 3.70 -7.15 10.45
C LEU A 151 4.36 -8.53 10.59
N GLN A 152 4.12 -9.19 11.72
CA GLN A 152 4.63 -10.55 11.94
C GLN A 152 4.01 -11.53 10.93
N LYS A 153 4.72 -12.62 10.63
CA LYS A 153 4.14 -13.76 9.90
C LYS A 153 2.98 -14.31 10.73
N GLY A 154 1.77 -14.29 10.16
CA GLY A 154 0.56 -14.96 10.66
C GLY A 154 0.28 -14.80 12.16
N GLN A 155 -0.45 -13.75 12.54
CA GLN A 155 -1.50 -13.97 13.55
C GLN A 155 -2.80 -14.12 12.76
N HIS A 156 -3.08 -15.35 12.34
CA HIS A 156 -4.45 -15.75 12.07
C HIS A 156 -5.21 -15.52 13.38
N HIS A 157 -6.17 -14.60 13.38
CA HIS A 157 -7.29 -14.75 14.31
C HIS A 157 -8.19 -15.78 13.67
N ASP A 158 -8.33 -16.90 14.36
CA ASP A 158 -9.38 -17.90 14.15
C ASP A 158 -10.77 -17.24 14.12
#